data_AF-A0A2M9H6C7-F1
#
_entry.id   AF-A0A2M9H6C7-F1
#
_cell.length_a   1.000
_cell.length_b   1.000
_cell.length_c   1.000
_cell.angle_alpha   90.00
_cell.angle_beta   90.00
_cell.angle_gamma   90.00
#
_symmetry.space_group_name_H-M   'P 1'
#
loop_
_entity.id
_entity.type
_entity.pdbx_description
1 polymer ?
#
loop_
_entity_poly.entity_id
_entity_poly.type
_entity_poly.pdbx_seq_one_letter_code
_entity_poly.pdbx_strand_id
1 'polypeptide(L)'
;MRSAKQAGYQLEAQMERWLKWAFADPRICRLRTHGRLDRGDIGNLYYMGEPVVIECKNTANGPNGRPRNIRAQFDEALYEAAVVGSDWPVLVKKRDGVTDRRWKAGGRQLAIIQRDTHRRLLDHLADDAEEWAAAIRVDDLHHHPTLVGMDCADLFRLFNHGLPLGGDDA
;
A
#
# COMPACT_ATOMS: atom_id res chain seq x y z
N MET A 1 -21.43 11.87 -7.26
CA MET A 1 -20.35 12.38 -6.36
C MET A 1 -20.33 11.71 -4.98
N ARG A 2 -21.46 11.48 -4.29
CA ARG A 2 -21.45 10.72 -3.00
C ARG A 2 -20.87 9.31 -3.11
N SER A 3 -21.11 8.63 -4.23
CA SER A 3 -20.63 7.25 -4.47
C SER A 3 -19.11 7.13 -4.53
N ALA A 4 -18.40 8.05 -5.21
CA ALA A 4 -16.94 8.01 -5.31
C ALA A 4 -16.27 8.27 -3.96
N LYS A 5 -16.77 9.26 -3.21
CA LYS A 5 -16.27 9.56 -1.85
C LYS A 5 -16.51 8.37 -0.90
N GLN A 6 -17.69 7.75 -0.97
CA GLN A 6 -18.00 6.56 -0.18
C GLN A 6 -17.12 5.37 -0.58
N ALA A 7 -16.82 5.19 -1.87
CA ALA A 7 -15.96 4.13 -2.36
C ALA A 7 -14.49 4.31 -1.90
N GLY A 8 -13.98 5.54 -1.88
CA GLY A 8 -12.69 5.86 -1.26
C GLY A 8 -12.67 5.54 0.23
N TYR A 9 -13.65 6.07 0.97
CA TYR A 9 -13.81 5.80 2.40
C TYR A 9 -13.85 4.30 2.73
N GLN A 10 -14.54 3.50 1.92
CA GLN A 10 -14.66 2.06 2.08
C GLN A 10 -13.30 1.35 1.93
N LEU A 11 -12.51 1.73 0.92
CA LEU A 11 -11.17 1.19 0.71
C LEU A 11 -10.25 1.57 1.88
N GLU A 12 -10.21 2.84 2.25
CA GLU A 12 -9.44 3.34 3.40
C GLU A 12 -9.81 2.58 4.69
N ALA A 13 -11.10 2.36 4.95
CA ALA A 13 -11.56 1.64 6.14
C ALA A 13 -11.19 0.15 6.12
N GLN A 14 -11.17 -0.48 4.94
CA GLN A 14 -10.63 -1.82 4.77
C GLN A 14 -9.14 -1.84 5.10
N MET A 15 -8.36 -0.92 4.52
CA MET A 15 -6.91 -0.91 4.67
C MET A 15 -6.48 -0.63 6.11
N GLU A 16 -7.13 0.31 6.81
CA GLU A 16 -6.89 0.51 8.25
C GLU A 16 -7.07 -0.79 9.04
N ARG A 17 -8.21 -1.47 8.89
CA ARG A 17 -8.49 -2.70 9.64
C ARG A 17 -7.51 -3.82 9.29
N TRP A 18 -7.19 -3.95 8.01
CA TRP A 18 -6.26 -4.97 7.55
C TRP A 18 -4.84 -4.71 8.03
N LEU A 19 -4.34 -3.47 7.97
CA LEU A 19 -3.00 -3.11 8.44
C LEU A 19 -2.86 -3.23 9.97
N LYS A 20 -3.89 -2.86 10.75
CA LYS A 20 -3.91 -3.11 12.20
C LYS A 20 -3.70 -4.58 12.54
N TRP A 21 -4.37 -5.47 11.81
CA TRP A 21 -4.17 -6.91 11.97
C TRP A 21 -2.79 -7.33 11.47
N ALA A 22 -2.39 -6.89 10.27
CA ALA A 22 -1.15 -7.32 9.61
C ALA A 22 0.10 -7.01 10.44
N PHE A 23 0.12 -5.89 11.15
CA PHE A 23 1.25 -5.48 12.00
C PHE A 23 0.98 -5.68 13.50
N ALA A 24 -0.17 -6.26 13.86
CA ALA A 24 -0.66 -6.32 15.24
C ALA A 24 -0.59 -4.96 15.99
N ASP A 25 -0.77 -3.85 15.27
CA ASP A 25 -0.62 -2.50 15.80
C ASP A 25 -1.96 -1.74 15.75
N PRO A 26 -2.66 -1.57 16.90
CA PRO A 26 -3.94 -0.87 16.94
C PRO A 26 -3.83 0.64 16.70
N ARG A 27 -2.62 1.21 16.69
CA ARG A 27 -2.38 2.65 16.49
C ARG A 27 -2.46 3.05 15.03
N ILE A 28 -2.24 2.13 14.09
CA ILE A 28 -2.42 2.36 12.66
C ILE A 28 -3.83 2.90 12.43
N CYS A 29 -4.01 4.02 11.75
CA CYS A 29 -5.35 4.60 11.61
C CYS A 29 -5.52 5.35 10.30
N ARG A 30 -6.78 5.50 9.89
CA ARG A 30 -7.13 6.48 8.86
C ARG A 30 -6.84 7.88 9.35
N LEU A 31 -6.11 8.65 8.58
CA LEU A 31 -5.89 10.05 8.85
C LEU A 31 -7.12 10.87 8.42
N ARG A 32 -7.33 12.01 9.07
CA ARG A 32 -8.26 13.04 8.59
C ARG A 32 -7.43 14.09 7.88
N THR A 33 -7.50 14.07 6.57
CA THR A 33 -6.79 14.99 5.67
C THR A 33 -7.43 16.39 5.70
N HIS A 34 -6.60 17.42 5.66
CA HIS A 34 -6.98 18.83 5.71
C HIS A 34 -6.39 19.65 4.54
N GLY A 35 -5.97 19.00 3.45
CA GLY A 35 -5.54 19.66 2.21
C GLY A 35 -4.02 19.68 2.04
N ARG A 36 -3.40 20.85 1.86
CA ARG A 36 -1.98 20.97 1.44
C ARG A 36 -0.94 20.39 2.44
N LEU A 37 -1.37 19.86 3.57
CA LEU A 37 -0.50 19.26 4.60
C LEU A 37 -0.84 17.79 4.84
N ASP A 38 -1.50 17.16 3.87
CA ASP A 38 -1.83 15.74 3.90
C ASP A 38 -0.56 14.88 3.92
N ARG A 39 -0.67 13.71 4.55
CA ARG A 39 0.45 12.85 4.95
C ARG A 39 0.12 11.38 4.68
N GLY A 40 -0.71 11.13 3.67
CA GLY A 40 -1.35 9.85 3.39
C GLY A 40 -2.76 9.75 3.96
N ASP A 41 -3.49 8.75 3.46
CA ASP A 41 -4.79 8.32 3.94
C ASP A 41 -4.69 7.43 5.19
N ILE A 42 -3.64 6.62 5.29
CA ILE A 42 -3.36 5.75 6.45
C ILE A 42 -2.04 6.17 7.10
N GLY A 43 -2.05 6.32 8.42
CA GLY A 43 -0.88 6.72 9.20
C GLY A 43 -0.52 5.75 10.32
N ASN A 44 0.53 6.13 11.06
CA ASN A 44 1.12 5.39 12.18
C ASN A 44 1.72 4.02 11.83
N LEU A 45 1.99 3.75 10.55
CA LEU A 45 2.93 2.69 10.15
C LEU A 45 4.31 3.32 9.97
N TYR A 46 5.35 2.67 10.51
CA TYR A 46 6.72 3.14 10.42
C TYR A 46 7.64 2.02 9.94
N TYR A 47 8.64 2.39 9.15
CA TYR A 47 9.70 1.50 8.71
C TYR A 47 11.04 2.18 9.00
N MET A 48 11.92 1.49 9.73
CA MET A 48 13.24 2.02 10.12
C MET A 48 13.18 3.42 10.78
N GLY A 49 12.12 3.68 11.55
CA GLY A 49 11.91 4.95 12.26
C GLY A 49 11.22 6.06 11.45
N GLU A 50 10.97 5.85 10.16
CA GLU A 50 10.32 6.82 9.27
C GLU A 50 8.88 6.41 8.95
N PRO A 51 7.96 7.37 8.76
CA PRO A 51 6.57 7.04 8.47
C PRO A 51 6.43 6.43 7.07
N VAL A 52 5.62 5.39 6.94
CA VAL A 52 5.19 4.86 5.62
C VAL A 52 3.97 5.67 5.17
N VAL A 53 4.10 6.39 4.06
CA VAL A 53 3.03 7.25 3.53
C VAL A 53 2.16 6.44 2.58
N ILE A 54 0.93 6.16 3.00
CA ILE A 54 0.02 5.26 2.29
C ILE A 54 -1.16 6.06 1.75
N GLU A 55 -1.27 6.11 0.43
CA GLU A 55 -2.37 6.76 -0.29
C GLU A 55 -3.32 5.70 -0.89
N CYS A 56 -4.64 5.85 -0.70
CA CYS A 56 -5.65 4.88 -1.09
C CYS A 56 -6.55 5.40 -2.22
N LYS A 57 -6.50 4.77 -3.41
CA LYS A 57 -7.31 5.17 -4.57
C LYS A 57 -8.27 4.09 -5.05
N ASN A 58 -9.57 4.37 -4.92
CA ASN A 58 -10.64 3.58 -5.52
C ASN A 58 -11.08 4.14 -6.89
N THR A 59 -10.15 4.20 -7.83
CA THR A 59 -10.45 4.59 -9.22
C THR A 59 -10.70 3.38 -10.09
N ALA A 60 -11.71 3.46 -10.95
CA ALA A 60 -12.03 2.39 -11.90
C ALA A 60 -10.84 2.05 -12.82
N ASN A 61 -10.63 0.75 -13.02
CA ASN A 61 -9.59 0.24 -13.90
C ASN A 61 -9.97 0.37 -15.38
N GLY A 62 -9.01 0.08 -16.25
CA GLY A 62 -9.16 -0.05 -17.69
C GLY A 62 -10.16 -1.15 -18.07
N PRO A 63 -10.68 -1.16 -19.32
CA PRO A 63 -11.48 -2.27 -19.83
C PRO A 63 -10.73 -3.62 -19.80
N ASN A 64 -9.40 -3.59 -19.78
CA ASN A 64 -8.50 -4.72 -19.64
C ASN A 64 -8.12 -5.05 -18.18
N GLY A 65 -8.83 -4.48 -17.20
CA GLY A 65 -8.56 -4.67 -15.77
C GLY A 65 -7.31 -3.96 -15.25
N ARG A 66 -6.59 -3.20 -16.09
CA ARG A 66 -5.35 -2.53 -15.68
C ARG A 66 -5.63 -1.25 -14.86
N PRO A 67 -4.86 -0.98 -13.81
CA PRO A 67 -4.95 0.27 -13.05
C PRO A 67 -4.76 1.50 -13.94
N ARG A 68 -5.63 2.52 -13.78
CA ARG A 68 -5.49 3.82 -14.44
C ARG A 68 -4.90 4.88 -13.49
N ASN A 69 -4.45 5.99 -14.07
CA ASN A 69 -3.96 7.18 -13.37
C ASN A 69 -2.82 6.89 -12.38
N ILE A 70 -2.07 5.81 -12.58
CA ILE A 70 -1.03 5.37 -11.67
C ILE A 70 -0.03 6.49 -11.41
N ARG A 71 0.51 7.10 -12.48
CA ARG A 71 1.54 8.12 -12.32
C ARG A 71 1.06 9.31 -11.50
N ALA A 72 -0.05 9.94 -11.88
CA ALA A 72 -0.58 11.11 -11.18
C ALA A 72 -0.88 10.82 -9.70
N GLN A 73 -1.44 9.65 -9.39
CA GLN A 73 -1.77 9.27 -8.02
C GLN A 73 -0.56 8.82 -7.21
N PHE A 74 0.46 8.28 -7.86
CA PHE A 74 1.72 7.98 -7.20
C PHE A 74 2.51 9.27 -6.94
N ASP A 75 2.43 10.26 -7.82
CA ASP A 75 3.01 11.59 -7.60
C ASP A 75 2.36 12.30 -6.38
N GLU A 76 1.08 12.05 -6.09
CA GLU A 76 0.44 12.49 -4.83
C GLU A 76 1.11 11.84 -3.60
N ALA A 77 1.29 10.52 -3.61
CA ALA A 77 1.98 9.82 -2.51
C ALA A 77 3.44 10.30 -2.33
N LEU A 78 4.14 10.59 -3.43
CA LEU A 78 5.50 11.16 -3.40
C LEU A 78 5.51 12.56 -2.78
N TYR A 79 4.55 13.41 -3.15
CA TYR A 79 4.43 14.75 -2.59
C TYR A 79 4.21 14.70 -1.07
N GLU A 80 3.28 13.87 -0.61
CA GLU A 80 2.97 13.73 0.80
C GLU A 80 4.12 13.11 1.60
N ALA A 81 4.84 12.15 1.02
CA ALA A 81 6.08 11.62 1.58
C ALA A 81 7.13 12.72 1.75
N ALA A 82 7.31 13.58 0.75
CA ALA A 82 8.22 14.72 0.84
C ALA A 82 7.81 15.74 1.92
N VAL A 83 6.50 15.96 2.13
CA VAL A 83 5.98 16.86 3.20
C VAL A 83 6.39 16.38 4.59
N VAL A 84 6.48 15.07 4.82
CA VAL A 84 6.86 14.49 6.12
C VAL A 84 8.31 14.00 6.18
N GLY A 85 9.09 14.19 5.11
CA GLY A 85 10.47 13.69 5.02
C GLY A 85 10.55 12.16 5.04
N SER A 86 9.59 11.48 4.40
CA SER A 86 9.55 10.02 4.28
C SER A 86 10.11 9.57 2.93
N ASP A 87 10.85 8.47 3.00
CA ASP A 87 11.37 7.72 1.86
C ASP A 87 10.43 6.60 1.38
N TRP A 88 9.25 6.47 1.99
CA TRP A 88 8.38 5.28 1.87
C TRP A 88 6.98 5.62 1.33
N PRO A 89 6.85 6.15 0.10
CA PRO A 89 5.56 6.37 -0.54
C PRO A 89 4.96 5.05 -1.03
N VAL A 90 3.69 4.81 -0.71
CA VAL A 90 2.92 3.64 -1.13
C VAL A 90 1.58 4.09 -1.70
N LEU A 91 1.28 3.67 -2.93
CA LEU A 91 -0.06 3.81 -3.51
C LEU A 91 -0.80 2.48 -3.43
N VAL A 92 -1.91 2.45 -2.70
CA VAL A 92 -2.86 1.34 -2.68
C VAL A 92 -4.01 1.63 -3.65
N LYS A 93 -4.19 0.77 -4.64
CA LYS A 93 -5.31 0.83 -5.58
C LYS A 93 -6.30 -0.28 -5.33
N LYS A 94 -7.58 0.06 -5.47
CA LYS A 94 -8.65 -0.94 -5.56
C LYS A 94 -8.41 -1.84 -6.78
N ARG A 95 -8.24 -3.14 -6.54
CA ARG A 95 -8.09 -4.16 -7.60
C ARG A 95 -9.44 -4.74 -8.02
N ASP A 96 -9.64 -5.00 -9.31
CA ASP A 96 -10.87 -5.64 -9.78
C ASP A 96 -11.01 -7.07 -9.22
N GLY A 97 -12.25 -7.51 -9.01
CA GLY A 97 -12.53 -8.84 -8.44
C GLY A 97 -12.21 -9.02 -6.96
N VAL A 98 -11.50 -8.08 -6.33
CA VAL A 98 -11.25 -8.07 -4.88
C VAL A 98 -12.35 -7.27 -4.20
N THR A 99 -12.88 -7.71 -3.06
CA THR A 99 -13.89 -6.93 -2.32
C THR A 99 -13.23 -5.95 -1.35
N ASP A 100 -13.81 -4.76 -1.19
CA ASP A 100 -13.48 -3.78 -0.13
C ASP A 100 -14.46 -3.84 1.07
N ARG A 101 -15.41 -4.79 1.05
CA ARG A 101 -16.39 -4.99 2.13
C ARG A 101 -15.90 -5.92 3.24
N ARG A 102 -14.87 -6.73 2.96
CA ARG A 102 -14.25 -7.66 3.92
C ARG A 102 -12.82 -7.23 4.15
N TRP A 103 -12.48 -6.86 5.39
CA TRP A 103 -11.16 -6.32 5.69
C TRP A 103 -10.02 -7.31 5.36
N LYS A 104 -10.22 -8.62 5.60
CA LYS A 104 -9.23 -9.67 5.27
C LYS A 104 -8.84 -9.71 3.79
N ALA A 105 -9.68 -9.18 2.89
CA ALA A 105 -9.35 -9.07 1.47
C ALA A 105 -8.37 -7.92 1.14
N GLY A 106 -8.03 -7.07 2.11
CA GLY A 106 -7.12 -5.93 1.94
C GLY A 106 -5.75 -6.35 1.40
N GLY A 107 -5.22 -7.48 1.86
CA GLY A 107 -3.94 -8.03 1.38
C GLY A 107 -3.91 -8.33 -0.12
N ARG A 108 -5.06 -8.51 -0.77
CA ARG A 108 -5.16 -8.77 -2.22
C ARG A 108 -5.39 -7.52 -3.05
N GLN A 109 -5.51 -6.34 -2.44
CA GLN A 109 -5.52 -5.08 -3.19
C GLN A 109 -4.15 -4.83 -3.81
N LEU A 110 -4.10 -3.97 -4.82
CA LEU A 110 -2.86 -3.66 -5.52
C LEU A 110 -2.08 -2.59 -4.76
N ALA A 111 -0.84 -2.89 -4.37
CA ALA A 111 0.09 -1.89 -3.89
C ALA A 111 1.10 -1.55 -5.00
N ILE A 112 1.48 -0.27 -5.08
CA ILE A 112 2.43 0.26 -6.06
C ILE A 112 3.47 1.10 -5.32
N ILE A 113 4.74 0.85 -5.63
CA ILE A 113 5.90 1.59 -5.12
C ILE A 113 6.92 1.83 -6.25
N GLN A 114 7.94 2.64 -5.97
CA GLN A 114 9.10 2.75 -6.86
C GLN A 114 9.91 1.44 -6.86
N ARG A 115 10.49 1.11 -8.01
CA ARG A 115 11.38 -0.04 -8.19
C ARG A 115 12.60 0.04 -7.26
N ASP A 116 13.13 1.24 -7.05
CA ASP A 116 14.26 1.45 -6.14
C ASP A 116 13.84 1.24 -4.69
N THR A 117 12.65 1.68 -4.29
CA THR A 117 12.08 1.38 -2.97
C THR A 117 11.92 -0.13 -2.77
N HIS A 118 11.45 -0.85 -3.79
CA HIS A 118 11.33 -2.30 -3.73
C HIS A 118 12.70 -2.96 -3.49
N ARG A 119 13.73 -2.52 -4.22
CA ARG A 119 15.10 -3.01 -4.03
C ARG A 119 15.61 -2.76 -2.61
N ARG A 120 15.46 -1.54 -2.09
CA ARG A 120 15.89 -1.20 -0.73
C ARG A 120 15.17 -2.05 0.34
N LEU A 121 13.89 -2.35 0.13
CA LEU A 121 13.16 -3.24 1.03
C LEU A 121 13.69 -4.67 1.00
N LEU A 122 14.03 -5.18 -0.19
CA LEU A 122 14.67 -6.49 -0.34
C LEU A 122 16.05 -6.55 0.34
N ASP A 123 16.83 -5.47 0.25
CA ASP A 123 18.16 -5.39 0.87
C ASP A 123 18.12 -5.40 2.42
N HIS A 124 16.94 -5.22 3.03
CA HIS A 124 16.73 -5.15 4.48
C HIS A 124 15.92 -6.35 5.03
N LEU A 125 15.76 -7.41 4.25
CA LEU A 125 15.08 -8.63 4.68
C LEU A 125 15.84 -9.34 5.79
N ALA A 126 15.11 -10.07 6.63
CA ALA A 126 15.70 -11.09 7.49
C ALA A 126 16.26 -12.25 6.65
N ASP A 127 17.32 -12.91 7.13
CA ASP A 127 18.03 -13.98 6.42
C ASP A 127 17.11 -15.14 5.98
N ASP A 128 16.04 -15.42 6.72
CA ASP A 128 15.09 -16.51 6.45
C ASP A 128 13.96 -16.12 5.48
N ALA A 129 13.90 -14.87 5.04
CA ALA A 129 12.85 -14.36 4.17
C ALA A 129 13.19 -14.42 2.66
N GLU A 130 14.42 -14.79 2.29
CA GLU A 130 14.89 -14.80 0.89
C GLU A 130 14.06 -15.73 -0.01
N GLU A 131 13.74 -16.94 0.46
CA GLU A 131 12.95 -17.91 -0.31
C GLU A 131 11.55 -17.38 -0.61
N TRP A 132 10.90 -16.77 0.39
CA TRP A 132 9.61 -16.12 0.20
C TRP A 132 9.72 -14.92 -0.75
N ALA A 133 10.75 -14.08 -0.59
CA ALA A 133 10.94 -12.90 -1.42
C ALA A 133 11.14 -13.25 -2.90
N ALA A 134 11.84 -14.35 -3.19
CA ALA A 134 12.01 -14.87 -4.55
C ALA A 134 10.68 -15.31 -5.19
N ALA A 135 9.66 -15.63 -4.40
CA ALA A 135 8.33 -16.03 -4.86
C ALA A 135 7.35 -14.86 -5.05
N ILE A 136 7.72 -13.64 -4.67
CA ILE A 136 6.86 -12.45 -4.81
C ILE A 136 6.53 -12.24 -6.28
N ARG A 137 5.23 -12.10 -6.57
CA ARG A 137 4.75 -11.78 -7.92
C ARG A 137 4.69 -10.27 -8.09
N VAL A 138 5.61 -9.76 -8.90
CA VAL A 138 5.64 -8.36 -9.28
C VAL A 138 4.91 -8.15 -10.61
N ASP A 139 3.89 -7.31 -10.58
CA ASP A 139 3.14 -6.89 -11.76
C ASP A 139 3.98 -5.88 -12.59
N ASP A 140 4.17 -6.18 -13.87
CA ASP A 140 4.76 -5.23 -14.82
C ASP A 140 3.74 -4.13 -15.17
N LEU A 141 4.02 -2.92 -14.70
CA LEU A 141 3.23 -1.73 -14.99
C LEU A 141 3.74 -1.11 -16.31
N HIS A 142 3.69 -1.84 -17.44
CA HIS A 142 4.35 -1.57 -18.74
C HIS A 142 4.61 -0.09 -19.18
N HIS A 143 3.77 0.88 -18.81
CA HIS A 143 3.93 2.31 -19.13
C HIS A 143 4.64 3.13 -18.02
N HIS A 144 5.06 2.47 -16.94
CA HIS A 144 5.63 3.04 -15.73
C HIS A 144 6.82 2.19 -15.25
N PRO A 145 7.92 2.12 -16.01
CA PRO A 145 9.03 1.18 -15.76
C PRO A 145 9.73 1.40 -14.42
N THR A 146 9.63 2.61 -13.85
CA THR A 146 10.17 2.97 -12.54
C THR A 146 9.29 2.55 -11.37
N LEU A 147 8.09 2.04 -11.64
CA LEU A 147 7.14 1.57 -10.63
C LEU A 147 6.96 0.06 -10.74
N VAL A 148 6.60 -0.56 -9.63
CA VAL A 148 6.27 -1.98 -9.55
C VAL A 148 4.96 -2.14 -8.79
N GLY A 149 4.11 -3.08 -9.24
CA GLY A 149 2.88 -3.45 -8.55
C GLY A 149 3.03 -4.82 -7.88
N MET A 150 2.33 -5.05 -6.77
CA MET A 150 2.20 -6.38 -6.15
C MET A 150 0.98 -6.40 -5.22
N ASP A 151 0.68 -7.56 -4.63
CA ASP A 151 -0.34 -7.66 -3.58
C ASP A 151 0.08 -6.84 -2.36
N CYS A 152 -0.88 -6.20 -1.70
CA CYS A 152 -0.62 -5.51 -0.43
C CYS A 152 0.03 -6.47 0.59
N ALA A 153 -0.38 -7.74 0.62
CA ALA A 153 0.22 -8.74 1.51
C ALA A 153 1.73 -8.88 1.26
N ASP A 154 2.16 -8.90 0.00
CA ASP A 154 3.58 -9.02 -0.33
C ASP A 154 4.34 -7.75 0.04
N LEU A 155 3.84 -6.58 -0.37
CA LEU A 155 4.52 -5.31 -0.08
C LEU A 155 4.61 -5.06 1.42
N PHE A 156 3.52 -5.22 2.17
CA PHE A 156 3.55 -4.92 3.60
C PHE A 156 4.33 -5.96 4.39
N ARG A 157 4.49 -7.17 3.86
CA ARG A 157 5.45 -8.13 4.42
C ARG A 157 6.90 -7.69 4.19
N LEU A 158 7.22 -7.03 3.07
CA LEU A 158 8.53 -6.37 2.90
C LEU A 158 8.75 -5.27 3.95
N PHE A 159 7.74 -4.44 4.23
CA PHE A 159 7.77 -3.47 5.33
C PHE A 159 7.82 -4.10 6.73
N ASN A 160 7.60 -5.41 6.84
CA ASN A 160 7.77 -6.20 8.06
C ASN A 160 9.07 -7.02 8.04
N HIS A 161 10.09 -6.58 7.28
CA HIS A 161 11.38 -7.29 7.13
C HIS A 161 11.26 -8.74 6.61
N GLY A 162 10.19 -9.05 5.89
CA GLY A 162 9.90 -10.40 5.41
C GLY A 162 9.26 -11.33 6.44
N LEU A 163 9.06 -10.86 7.67
CA LEU A 163 8.37 -11.63 8.71
C LEU A 163 6.86 -11.76 8.39
N PRO A 164 6.22 -12.88 8.73
CA PRO A 164 4.79 -13.07 8.50
C PRO A 164 3.94 -11.91 9.04
N LEU A 165 2.88 -11.57 8.29
CA LEU A 165 1.90 -10.59 8.70
C LEU A 165 0.82 -11.25 9.58
N GLY A 166 0.34 -10.52 10.59
CA GLY A 166 -0.65 -11.01 11.53
C GLY A 166 -0.07 -12.00 12.55
N GLY A 167 -0.90 -12.36 13.53
CA GLY A 167 -0.65 -13.50 14.43
C GLY A 167 -1.35 -14.76 13.92
N ASP A 168 -1.02 -15.90 14.54
CA ASP A 168 -1.45 -17.26 14.13
C ASP A 168 -2.96 -17.51 14.10
N ASP A 169 -3.82 -16.58 14.54
CA ASP A 169 -5.27 -16.77 14.53
C ASP A 169 -6.06 -15.51 14.12
N ALA A 170 -6.86 -15.65 13.06
CA ALA A 170 -8.03 -14.81 12.78
C ALA A 170 -9.11 -15.55 11.98
#